data_AF-A0A7I9WSD5-F1
#
_entry.id   AF-A0A7I9WSD5-F1
#
_cell.length_a   1.000
_cell.length_b   1.000
_cell.length_c   1.000
_cell.angle_alpha   90.00
_cell.angle_beta   90.00
_cell.angle_gamma   90.00
#
_symmetry.space_group_name_H-M   'P 1'
#
loop_
_entity.id
_entity.type
_entity.pdbx_description
1 polymer ?
#
loop_
_entity_poly.entity_id
_entity_poly.type
_entity_poly.pdbx_seq_one_letter_code
_entity_poly.pdbx_strand_id
1 'polypeptide(L)' 'MTTTRVPIGTTVRTGSKCPESGVYEAQATPSGTIPLSKGETAPPHRNQAVTWKLISYA' A
#
# COMPACT_ATOMS: atom_id res chain seq x y z
N MET A 1 20.92 11.94 -6.64
CA MET A 1 19.95 11.24 -7.50
C MET A 1 18.62 11.28 -6.77
N THR A 2 17.67 12.09 -7.23
CA THR A 2 16.36 12.28 -6.60
C THR A 2 15.54 11.01 -6.78
N THR A 3 15.50 10.15 -5.78
CA THR A 3 14.65 8.96 -5.76
C THR A 3 13.21 9.42 -5.90
N THR A 4 12.61 9.20 -7.09
CA THR A 4 11.24 9.60 -7.41
C THR A 4 10.29 8.82 -6.51
N ARG A 5 9.97 9.40 -5.35
CA ARG A 5 8.97 8.83 -4.44
C ARG A 5 7.64 8.79 -5.17
N VAL A 6 6.91 7.69 -5.06
CA VAL A 6 5.57 7.64 -5.67
C VAL A 6 4.67 8.67 -4.98
N PRO A 7 3.74 9.30 -5.70
CA PRO A 7 2.82 10.24 -5.07
C PRO A 7 1.96 9.55 -4.00
N ILE A 8 1.70 10.25 -2.89
CA ILE A 8 0.65 9.85 -1.93
C ILE A 8 -0.66 9.73 -2.70
N GLY A 9 -1.42 8.68 -2.42
CA GLY A 9 -2.60 8.28 -3.17
C GLY A 9 -2.33 7.15 -4.18
N THR A 10 -1.07 6.72 -4.33
CA THR A 10 -0.72 5.53 -5.11
C THR A 10 -1.48 4.32 -4.59
N THR A 11 -2.21 3.65 -5.47
CA THR A 11 -2.96 2.44 -5.15
C THR A 11 -2.21 1.20 -5.63
N VAL A 12 -2.15 0.18 -4.79
CA VAL A 12 -1.56 -1.12 -5.09
C VAL A 12 -2.58 -2.20 -4.76
N ARG A 13 -2.60 -3.27 -5.55
CA ARG A 13 -3.49 -4.40 -5.28
C ARG A 13 -2.78 -5.41 -4.39
N THR A 14 -3.53 -6.09 -3.52
CA THR A 14 -3.03 -7.27 -2.79
C THR A 14 -2.28 -8.22 -3.75
N GLY A 15 -1.11 -8.70 -3.32
CA GLY A 15 -0.24 -9.56 -4.12
C GLY A 15 0.72 -8.82 -5.05
N SER A 16 0.60 -7.49 -5.19
CA SER A 16 1.56 -6.67 -5.94
C SER A 16 2.66 -6.14 -5.04
N LYS A 17 3.84 -5.89 -5.62
CA LYS A 17 4.95 -5.23 -4.93
C LYS A 17 4.62 -3.76 -4.67
N CYS A 18 4.83 -3.30 -3.44
CA CYS A 18 4.63 -1.93 -3.05
C CYS A 18 5.72 -1.05 -3.69
N PRO A 19 5.38 0.03 -4.39
CA PRO A 19 6.37 0.87 -5.05
C PRO A 19 7.08 1.80 -4.07
N GLU A 20 6.51 2.03 -2.89
CA GLU A 20 7.04 2.93 -1.87
C GLU A 20 6.77 2.43 -0.45
N SER A 21 7.66 2.80 0.47
CA SER A 21 7.52 2.51 1.89
C SER A 21 6.62 3.53 2.57
N GLY A 22 5.58 3.09 3.26
CA GLY A 22 4.62 3.97 3.90
C GLY A 22 3.43 3.28 4.52
N VAL A 23 2.48 4.07 5.00
CA VAL A 23 1.20 3.58 5.52
C VAL A 23 0.21 3.51 4.37
N TYR A 24 -0.35 2.32 4.16
CA TYR A 24 -1.36 2.06 3.17
C TYR A 24 -2.70 1.77 3.83
N GLU A 25 -3.77 2.33 3.26
CA GLU A 25 -5.15 2.12 3.66
C GLU A 25 -5.85 1.15 2.71
N ALA A 26 -6.44 0.08 3.24
CA ALA A 26 -7.30 -0.82 2.51
C ALA A 26 -8.59 -0.09 2.12
N GLN A 27 -8.77 0.11 0.82
CA GLN A 27 -10.00 0.57 0.17
C GLN A 27 -11.01 -0.59 0.10
N ALA A 28 -11.39 -1.10 1.27
CA ALA A 28 -12.38 -2.17 1.45
C ALA A 28 -13.21 -1.90 2.71
N THR A 29 -14.31 -2.65 2.90
CA THR A 29 -15.13 -2.58 4.11
C THR A 29 -15.04 -3.92 4.86
N PRO A 30 -14.56 -3.93 6.11
CA PRO A 30 -14.03 -2.81 6.88
C PRO A 30 -12.69 -2.30 6.32
N SER A 31 -12.41 -1.01 6.52
CA SER A 31 -11.12 -0.41 6.15
C SER A 31 -10.06 -0.79 7.19
N GLY A 32 -8.81 -0.83 6.77
CA GLY A 32 -7.67 -1.11 7.65
C GLY A 32 -6.42 -0.43 7.13
N THR A 33 -5.60 0.12 8.01
CA THR A 33 -4.32 0.72 7.64
C THR A 33 -3.19 -0.19 8.10
N ILE A 34 -2.18 -0.38 7.25
CA ILE A 34 -0.99 -1.14 7.60
C ILE A 34 0.27 -0.42 7.07
N PRO A 35 1.40 -0.51 7.78
CA PRO A 35 2.69 -0.12 7.22
C PRO A 35 3.14 -1.16 6.18
N LEU A 36 3.56 -0.72 5.00
CA LEU A 36 4.16 -1.56 3.95
C LEU A 36 5.49 -0.95 3.51
N SER A 37 6.46 -1.81 3.26
CA SER A 37 7.79 -1.41 2.80
C SER A 37 7.88 -1.40 1.26
N LYS A 38 8.74 -0.55 0.71
CA LYS A 38 9.04 -0.57 -0.73
C LYS A 38 9.58 -1.94 -1.15
N GLY A 39 8.94 -2.54 -2.15
CA GLY A 39 9.26 -3.87 -2.68
C GLY A 39 8.58 -5.02 -1.94
N GLU A 40 7.91 -4.76 -0.82
CA GLU A 40 7.15 -5.75 -0.08
C GLU A 40 5.83 -6.08 -0.80
N THR A 41 5.39 -7.33 -0.70
CA THR A 41 4.12 -7.76 -1.30
C THR A 41 2.96 -7.33 -0.41
N ALA A 42 2.04 -6.52 -0.95
CA ALA A 42 0.87 -6.08 -0.20
C ALA A 42 0.03 -7.29 0.25
N PRO A 43 -0.21 -7.47 1.56
CA PRO A 43 -0.91 -8.64 2.07
C PRO A 43 -2.41 -8.59 1.74
N PRO A 44 -3.10 -9.75 1.80
CA PRO A 44 -4.55 -9.81 1.70
C PRO A 44 -5.19 -9.25 2.98
N HIS A 45 -6.20 -8.41 2.81
CA HIS A 45 -7.01 -7.95 3.93
C HIS A 45 -8.18 -8.93 4.10
N ARG A 46 -8.28 -9.60 5.26
CA ARG A 46 -9.34 -10.59 5.55
C ARG A 46 -9.48 -11.70 4.50
N ASN A 47 -8.35 -12.23 4.01
CA ASN A 47 -8.31 -13.23 2.92
C ASN A 47 -8.94 -12.75 1.59
N GLN A 48 -9.13 -11.43 1.42
CA GLN A 48 -9.64 -10.83 0.20
C GLN A 48 -8.55 -9.99 -0.47
N ALA A 49 -8.57 -9.99 -1.81
CA ALA A 49 -7.72 -9.12 -2.59
C ALA A 49 -8.32 -7.71 -2.59
N VAL A 50 -7.70 -6.81 -1.84
CA VAL A 50 -8.14 -5.42 -1.71
C VAL A 50 -7.16 -4.48 -2.41
N THR A 51 -7.60 -3.24 -2.57
CA THR A 51 -6.74 -2.17 -3.04
C THR A 51 -6.22 -1.40 -1.84
N TRP A 52 -4.91 -1.32 -1.70
CA TRP A 52 -4.19 -0.56 -0.70
C TRP A 52 -3.83 0.81 -1.27
N LYS A 53 -4.20 1.89 -0.61
CA LYS A 53 -3.92 3.27 -1.01
C LYS A 53 -2.86 3.86 -0.09
N LEU A 54 -1.73 4.30 -0.63
CA LEU A 54 -0.70 5.00 0.13
C LEU A 54 -1.28 6.30 0.68
N ILE A 55 -1.36 6.44 2.00
CA ILE A 55 -1.89 7.64 2.67
C ILE A 55 -0.79 8.44 3.37
N SER A 56 0.34 7.81 3.71
CA SER A 56 1.48 8.47 4.33
C SER A 56 2.78 7.78 3.94
N TYR A 57 3.86 8.54 3.82
CA TYR A 57 5.21 7.96 3.78
C TYR A 57 5.62 7.47 5.17
N ALA A 58 6.56 6.52 5.21
CA ALA A 58 7.22 6.07 6.44
C ALA A 58 8.41 6.98 6.79
#